data_AF-A0A932APX5-F1
#
_entry.id   AF-A0A932APX5-F1
#
_cell.length_a   1.000
_cell.length_b   1.000
_cell.length_c   1.000
_cell.angle_alpha   90.00
_cell.angle_beta   90.00
_cell.angle_gamma   90.00
#
_symmetry.space_group_name_H-M   'P 1'
#
loop_
_entity.id
_entity.type
_entity.pdbx_description
1 polymer ?
#
loop_
_entity_poly.entity_id
_entity_poly.type
_entity_poly.pdbx_seq_one_letter_code
_entity_poly.pdbx_strand_id
1 'polypeptide(L)' 'MTMLRRALVALGAAGIVAAALRLRGSGGTPPQTGGWRELAGDDLR' A
#
# COMPACT_ATOMS: atom_id res chain seq x y z
N MET A 1 -15.59 -31.41 8.67
CA MET A 1 -14.41 -31.13 7.82
C MET A 1 -14.61 -30.00 6.79
N THR A 2 -15.82 -29.78 6.25
CA THR A 2 -16.07 -28.77 5.20
C THR A 2 -15.75 -27.33 5.63
N MET A 3 -16.12 -26.93 6.85
CA MET A 3 -15.81 -25.59 7.38
C MET A 3 -14.30 -25.40 7.61
N LEU A 4 -13.61 -26.40 8.15
CA LEU A 4 -12.16 -26.35 8.32
C LEU A 4 -11.45 -26.22 6.98
N ARG A 5 -11.86 -27.01 5.96
CA ARG A 5 -11.31 -26.91 4.61
C ARG A 5 -11.54 -25.54 3.99
N ARG A 6 -12.74 -24.97 4.14
CA ARG A 6 -13.07 -23.62 3.67
C ARG A 6 -12.24 -22.55 4.37
N ALA A 7 -12.06 -22.66 5.68
CA ALA A 7 -11.25 -21.74 6.45
C ALA A 7 -9.79 -21.76 6.01
N LEU A 8 -9.21 -22.95 5.81
CA LEU A 8 -7.84 -23.10 5.30
C LEU A 8 -7.67 -22.49 3.90
N VAL A 9 -8.63 -22.73 3.01
CA VAL A 9 -8.61 -22.13 1.66
C VAL A 9 -8.72 -20.61 1.73
N ALA A 10 -9.61 -20.06 2.56
CA ALA A 10 -9.79 -18.63 2.71
C ALA A 10 -8.53 -17.95 3.29
N LEU A 11 -7.93 -18.53 4.33
CA LEU A 11 -6.69 -18.04 4.94
C LEU A 11 -5.52 -18.11 3.95
N GLY A 12 -5.41 -19.21 3.19
CA GLY A 12 -4.40 -19.35 2.15
C GLY A 12 -4.55 -18.29 1.05
N ALA A 13 -5.77 -18.08 0.54
CA ALA A 13 -6.04 -17.07 -0.48
C ALA A 13 -5.74 -15.65 0.03
N ALA A 14 -6.17 -15.32 1.25
CA ALA A 14 -5.86 -14.04 1.88
C ALA A 14 -4.34 -13.83 2.03
N GLY A 15 -3.61 -14.86 2.46
CA GLY A 15 -2.15 -14.82 2.57
C GLY A 15 -1.46 -14.58 1.23
N ILE A 16 -1.90 -15.25 0.16
CA ILE A 16 -1.37 -15.06 -1.20
C ILE A 16 -1.59 -13.62 -1.68
N VAL A 17 -2.82 -13.09 -1.51
CA VAL A 17 -3.14 -11.71 -1.91
C VAL A 17 -2.29 -10.71 -1.11
N ALA A 18 -2.18 -10.89 0.20
CA ALA A 18 -1.36 -10.02 1.04
C ALA A 18 0.12 -10.06 0.64
N ALA A 19 0.67 -11.25 0.36
CA ALA A 19 2.04 -11.40 -0.11
C ALA A 19 2.24 -10.74 -1.48
N ALA A 20 1.29 -10.91 -2.41
CA ALA A 20 1.34 -10.26 -3.72
C ALA A 20 1.32 -8.72 -3.59
N LEU A 21 0.42 -8.17 -2.77
CA LEU A 21 0.37 -6.73 -2.50
C LEU A 21 1.64 -6.23 -1.83
N ARG A 22 2.22 -7.00 -0.90
CA ARG A 22 3.46 -6.63 -0.21
C ARG A 22 4.66 -6.59 -1.15
N LEU A 23 4.83 -7.62 -1.97
CA LEU A 23 5.93 -7.73 -2.94
C LEU A 23 5.79 -6.73 -4.09
N ARG A 24 4.55 -6.37 -4.46
CA ARG A 24 4.29 -5.40 -5.54
C ARG A 24 4.30 -3.95 -5.03
N GLY A 25 3.89 -3.73 -3.78
CA GLY A 25 3.87 -2.42 -3.11
C GLY A 25 5.19 -2.01 -2.46
N SER A 26 6.21 -2.88 -2.44
CA SER A 26 7.55 -2.56 -1.93
C SER A 26 8.44 -1.82 -2.93
N GLY A 27 7.90 -1.43 -4.10
CA GLY A 27 8.66 -0.87 -5.22
C GLY A 27 9.13 0.59 -5.07
N GLY A 28 8.97 1.21 -3.90
CA GLY A 28 9.51 2.54 -3.62
C GLY A 28 8.66 3.34 -2.65
N THR A 29 9.26 4.34 -2.01
CA THR A 29 8.50 5.47 -1.49
C THR A 29 7.73 6.08 -2.66
N PRO A 30 6.40 6.30 -2.55
CA PRO A 30 5.66 7.03 -3.58
C PRO A 30 6.43 8.32 -3.84
N PRO A 31 6.63 8.72 -5.12
CA PRO A 31 7.31 9.96 -5.41
C PRO A 31 6.53 11.07 -4.70
N GLN A 32 7.15 11.65 -3.68
CA GLN A 32 6.61 12.76 -2.92
C GLN A 32 6.66 13.95 -3.88
N THR A 33 5.59 14.12 -4.65
CA THR A 33 5.44 15.22 -5.59
C THR A 33 4.78 16.37 -4.84
N GLY A 34 5.43 17.54 -4.86
CA GLY A 34 5.07 18.66 -4.02
C GLY A 34 5.77 18.61 -2.66
N GLY A 35 6.68 19.55 -2.46
CA GLY A 35 7.29 19.83 -1.17
C GLY A 35 6.80 21.18 -0.66
N TRP A 36 6.96 21.40 0.65
CA TRP A 36 6.77 22.72 1.22
C TRP A 36 7.94 23.59 0.82
N ARG A 37 7.64 24.64 0.06
CA ARG A 37 8.55 25.74 -0.23
C ARG A 37 8.09 26.94 0.61
N GLU A 38 9.05 27.64 1.19
CA GLU A 38 8.80 28.93 1.81
C GLU A 38 8.33 29.93 0.73
N LEU A 39 7.19 30.56 0.96
CA LEU A 39 6.65 31.61 0.08
C LEU A 39 7.33 32.93 0.46
N ALA A 40 7.91 33.62 -0.52
CA ALA A 40 8.62 34.88 -0.30
C ALA A 40 7.97 36.04 -1.05
N GLY A 41 7.86 37.19 -0.39
CA GLY A 41 7.53 38.48 -1.00
C GLY A 41 6.23 38.46 -1.81
N ASP A 42 6.38 38.46 -3.13
CA ASP A 42 5.29 38.54 -4.10
C ASP A 42 4.41 37.28 -4.13
N ASP A 43 4.93 36.14 -3.67
CA ASP A 43 4.19 34.87 -3.54
C ASP A 43 3.09 34.93 -2.46
N LEU A 44 3.08 35.97 -1.61
CA LEU A 44 2.13 36.16 -0.51
C LEU A 44 0.96 37.10 -0.86
N ARG A 45 0.93 37.66 -2.07
CA ARG A 45 -0.07 38.67 -2.47
C ARG A 45 -1.35 38.06 -3.03
#